data_AF-A0A154PQJ0-F1
#
_entry.id   AF-A0A154PQJ0-F1
#
_cell.length_a   1.000
_cell.length_b   1.000
_cell.length_c   1.000
_cell.angle_alpha   90.00
_cell.angle_beta   90.00
_cell.angle_gamma   90.00
#
_symmetry.space_group_name_H-M   'P 1'
#
loop_
_entity.id
_entity.type
_entity.pdbx_description
1 polymer ?
#
loop_
_entity_poly.entity_id
_entity_poly.type
_entity_poly.pdbx_seq_one_letter_code
_entity_poly.pdbx_strand_id
1 'polypeptide(L)' 'MWFKQDGCPAHSTRIITQFLNVTFGDRWIGRAENHKWTARSPDLTPLDFYLWGKLKQQVYNEILTTKEDMKERIEELVPR' A
#
# COMPACT_ATOMS: atom_id res chain seq x y z
N MET A 1 -9.97 10.92 -8.14
CA MET A 1 -9.08 10.13 -7.27
C MET A 1 -8.45 9.03 -8.11
N TRP A 2 -7.14 8.82 -7.99
CA TRP A 2 -6.43 7.70 -8.62
C TRP A 2 -6.11 6.66 -7.55
N PHE A 3 -6.28 5.38 -7.86
CA PHE A 3 -5.85 4.28 -7.00
C PHE A 3 -4.59 3.63 -7.56
N LYS A 4 -3.68 3.20 -6.68
CA LYS A 4 -2.45 2.53 -7.09
C LYS A 4 -2.13 1.41 -6.11
N GLN A 5 -1.81 0.24 -6.66
CA GLN A 5 -1.37 -0.93 -5.92
C GLN A 5 -0.15 -1.55 -6.58
N ASP A 6 0.61 -2.32 -5.81
CA ASP A 6 1.80 -3.02 -6.29
C ASP A 6 1.44 -4.19 -7.23
N GLY A 7 2.48 -4.90 -7.69
CA GLY A 7 2.33 -6.05 -8.58
C GLY A 7 2.08 -7.39 -7.89
N CYS A 8 1.70 -7.42 -6.61
CA CYS A 8 1.47 -8.67 -5.88
C CYS A 8 0.40 -9.54 -6.58
N PRO A 9 0.60 -10.86 -6.74
CA PRO A 9 -0.37 -11.72 -7.40
C PRO A 9 -1.79 -11.64 -6.80
N ALA A 10 -1.90 -11.48 -5.48
CA ALA A 10 -3.20 -11.34 -4.79
C ALA A 10 -4.00 -10.13 -5.32
N HIS A 11 -3.31 -9.05 -5.68
CA HIS A 11 -3.90 -7.81 -6.19
C HIS A 11 -4.27 -7.87 -7.69
N SER A 12 -3.86 -8.94 -8.37
CA SER A 12 -4.03 -9.11 -9.82
C SER A 12 -5.13 -10.12 -10.19
N THR A 13 -5.88 -10.61 -9.20
CA THR A 13 -6.98 -11.55 -9.45
C THR A 13 -8.16 -10.86 -10.12
N ARG A 14 -8.92 -11.60 -10.94
CA ARG A 14 -10.05 -11.05 -11.70
C ARG A 14 -11.10 -10.36 -10.83
N ILE A 15 -11.33 -10.86 -9.62
CA ILE A 15 -12.30 -10.28 -8.67
C ILE A 15 -11.84 -8.88 -8.25
N ILE A 16 -10.55 -8.72 -7.95
CA ILE A 16 -9.97 -7.43 -7.56
C ILE A 16 -9.99 -6.45 -8.74
N THR A 17 -9.62 -6.88 -9.95
CA THR A 17 -9.62 -5.99 -11.13
C THR A 17 -11.03 -5.51 -11.48
N GLN A 18 -12.03 -6.40 -11.43
CA GLN A 18 -13.44 -6.03 -11.63
C GLN A 18 -13.92 -5.03 -10.58
N PHE A 19 -13.57 -5.26 -9.31
CA PHE A 19 -13.88 -4.32 -8.24
C PHE A 19 -13.27 -2.94 -8.49
N LEU A 20 -11.99 -2.89 -8.90
CA LEU A 20 -11.29 -1.63 -9.18
C LEU A 20 -11.86 -0.90 -10.40
N ASN A 21 -12.25 -1.62 -11.45
CA ASN A 21 -12.92 -1.03 -12.62
C ASN A 21 -14.26 -0.39 -12.25
N VAL A 22 -15.07 -1.05 -11.42
CA VAL A 22 -16.34 -0.49 -10.96
C VAL A 22 -16.12 0.70 -10.03
N THR A 23 -15.13 0.62 -9.14
CA THR A 23 -14.92 1.63 -8.09
C THR A 23 -14.20 2.88 -8.63
N PHE A 24 -13.21 2.70 -9.51
CA PHE A 24 -12.30 3.76 -9.95
C PHE A 24 -12.39 4.05 -11.46
N GLY A 25 -13.03 3.19 -12.26
CA GLY A 25 -13.02 3.28 -13.72
C GLY A 25 -11.61 3.08 -14.26
N ASP A 26 -11.18 3.91 -15.22
CA ASP A 26 -9.82 3.89 -15.77
C ASP A 26 -8.77 4.55 -14.86
N ARG A 27 -9.14 4.94 -13.63
CA ARG A 27 -8.29 5.69 -12.70
C ARG A 27 -7.65 4.80 -11.64
N TRP A 28 -7.16 3.63 -12.05
CA TRP A 28 -6.30 2.81 -11.20
C TRP A 28 -5.12 2.21 -11.95
N ILE A 29 -4.03 1.98 -11.20
CA ILE A 29 -2.75 1.50 -11.70
C ILE A 29 -2.40 0.21 -10.96
N GLY A 30 -2.02 -0.83 -11.70
CA GLY A 30 -1.63 -2.12 -11.14
C GLY A 30 -1.14 -3.07 -12.23
N ARG A 31 -0.95 -4.35 -11.90
CA ARG A 31 -0.32 -5.31 -12.83
C ARG A 31 -1.25 -5.84 -13.92
N ALA A 32 -2.55 -5.90 -13.66
CA ALA A 32 -3.50 -6.67 -14.47
C ALA A 32 -4.14 -5.91 -15.65
N GLU A 33 -3.86 -4.62 -15.85
CA GLU A 33 -4.59 -3.78 -16.83
C GLU A 33 -3.71 -2.82 -17.65
N ASN A 34 -4.34 -1.89 -18.39
CA ASN A 34 -3.74 -0.96 -19.36
C ASN A 34 -2.60 -0.11 -18.77
N HIS A 35 -2.71 0.30 -17.51
CA HIS A 35 -1.66 1.00 -16.78
C HIS A 35 -0.77 0.01 -16.02
N LYS A 36 -0.02 -0.80 -16.76
CA LYS A 36 0.86 -1.83 -16.17
C LYS A 36 1.92 -1.18 -15.30
N TRP A 37 1.83 -1.44 -13.99
CA TRP A 37 2.92 -1.14 -13.06
C TRP A 37 4.09 -2.09 -13.29
N THR A 38 5.32 -1.56 -13.25
CA THR A 38 6.53 -2.37 -13.40
C THR A 38 6.67 -3.33 -12.23
N ALA A 39 7.12 -4.55 -12.53
CA ALA A 39 7.40 -5.52 -11.48
C ALA A 39 8.60 -5.06 -10.64
N ARG A 40 8.55 -5.30 -9.33
CA ARG A 40 9.66 -5.04 -8.39
C ARG A 40 10.11 -3.58 -8.33
N SER A 41 9.16 -2.64 -8.36
CA SER A 41 9.44 -1.20 -8.21
C SER A 41 8.88 -0.63 -6.90
N PRO A 42 9.42 -1.02 -5.73
CA PRO A 42 9.03 -0.43 -4.44
C PRO A 42 9.44 1.05 -4.33
N ASP A 43 10.51 1.44 -5.02
CA ASP A 43 10.97 2.83 -5.17
C ASP A 43 9.91 3.74 -5.79
N LEU A 44 9.05 3.18 -6.63
CA LEU A 44 8.00 3.91 -7.28
C LEU A 44 6.68 3.89 -6.48
N THR A 45 6.52 3.06 -5.45
CA THR A 45 5.29 3.01 -4.63
C THR A 45 5.47 3.89 -3.40
N PRO A 46 4.71 5.00 -3.24
CA PRO A 46 4.92 5.93 -2.12
C PRO A 46 4.82 5.29 -0.73
N LEU A 47 3.99 4.25 -0.59
CA LEU A 47 3.88 3.48 0.65
C LEU A 47 5.19 2.76 0.97
N ASP A 48 5.82 2.11 0.00
CA ASP A 48 7.06 1.35 0.19
C ASP A 48 8.30 2.25 0.24
N PHE A 49 8.37 3.24 -0.65
CA PHE A 49 9.49 4.18 -0.74
C PHE A 49 9.62 5.09 0.48
N TYR A 50 8.49 5.58 1.02
CA TYR A 50 8.49 6.60 2.06
C TYR A 50 7.78 6.15 3.34
N LEU A 51 6.49 5.79 3.26
CA LEU A 51 5.66 5.65 4.46
C LEU A 51 6.13 4.51 5.37
N TRP A 52 6.27 3.30 4.83
CA TRP A 52 6.58 2.11 5.63
C TRP A 52 7.97 2.17 6.26
N GLY A 53 8.96 2.74 5.56
CA GLY A 53 10.29 2.95 6.13
C GLY A 53 10.26 3.90 7.32
N LYS A 54 9.57 5.04 7.17
CA LYS A 54 9.43 6.06 8.22
C LYS A 54 8.64 5.55 9.42
N LEU A 55 7.49 4.92 9.18
CA LEU A 55 6.64 4.37 10.25
C LEU A 55 7.38 3.30 11.03
N LYS A 56 8.08 2.38 10.35
CA LYS A 56 8.89 1.37 11.04
C LYS A 56 9.94 2.04 11.92
N GLN A 57 10.72 3.00 11.40
CA GLN A 57 11.71 3.69 12.22
C GLN A 57 11.10 4.28 13.49
N GLN A 58 9.93 4.92 13.40
CA GLN A 58 9.28 5.54 14.54
C GLN A 58 8.65 4.53 15.52
N VAL A 59 7.94 3.52 15.02
CA VAL A 59 7.27 2.50 15.86
C VAL A 59 8.29 1.66 16.63
N TYR A 60 9.42 1.32 16.00
CA TYR A 60 10.48 0.50 16.60
C TYR A 60 11.51 1.31 17.42
N ASN A 61 11.36 2.63 17.55
CA ASN A 61 12.26 3.44 18.41
C ASN A 61 12.11 3.10 19.90
N GLU A 62 10.96 2.56 20.29
CA GLU A 62 10.67 2.13 21.65
C GLU A 62 10.42 0.62 21.68
N ILE A 63 10.60 0.00 22.85
CA ILE A 63 10.33 -1.43 23.04
C ILE A 63 8.85 -1.70 22.74
N LEU A 64 8.61 -2.64 21.84
CA LEU A 64 7.27 -3.11 21.51
C LEU A 64 6.75 -3.98 22.64
N THR A 65 5.50 -3.75 23.05
CA THR A 65 4.91 -4.47 24.18
C THR A 65 3.86 -5.48 23.74
N THR A 66 2.76 -5.00 23.16
CA THR A 66 1.61 -5.79 22.74
C THR A 66 1.21 -5.46 21.30
N LYS A 67 0.36 -6.30 20.71
CA LYS A 67 -0.20 -6.04 19.38
C LYS A 67 -1.04 -4.75 19.37
N GLU A 68 -1.71 -4.45 20.46
CA GLU A 68 -2.56 -3.28 20.64
C GLU A 68 -1.72 -2.01 20.68
N ASP A 69 -0.65 -1.98 21.48
CA ASP A 69 0.34 -0.90 21.54
C ASP A 69 0.96 -0.63 20.14
N MET A 70 1.30 -1.68 19.39
CA MET A 70 1.79 -1.50 18.02
C MET A 70 0.77 -0.84 17.09
N LYS A 71 -0.52 -1.18 17.21
CA LYS A 71 -1.57 -0.58 16.38
C LYS A 71 -1.78 0.89 16.74
N GLU A 72 -1.87 1.20 18.03
CA GLU A 72 -2.04 2.57 18.53
C GLU A 72 -0.92 3.48 18.03
N ARG A 73 0.35 3.03 18.15
CA ARG A 73 1.49 3.78 17.62
C ARG A 73 1.43 3.98 16.11
N ILE A 74 1.02 2.98 15.35
CA ILE A 74 0.85 3.13 13.89
C ILE A 74 -0.22 4.17 13.59
N GLU A 75 -1.38 4.11 14.27
CA GLU A 75 -2.48 5.05 14.07
C GLU A 75 -2.11 6.50 14.43
N GLU A 76 -1.30 6.70 15.48
CA GLU A 76 -0.79 8.01 15.86
C GLU A 76 0.24 8.58 14.87
N LEU A 77 1.08 7.73 14.29
CA LEU A 77 2.20 8.14 13.43
C LEU A 77 1.82 8.24 11.94
N VAL A 78 0.73 7.62 11.51
CA VAL A 78 0.22 7.73 10.14
C VAL A 78 -0.21 9.18 9.88
N PRO A 79 0.34 9.85 8.85
CA PRO A 79 -0.07 11.20 8.47
C PRO A 79 -1.56 11.23 8.12
N ARG A 80 -2.29 12.24 8.63
CA ARG A 80 -3.70 12.49 8.30
C ARG A 80 -3.86 13.28 7.00
#